data_AF-A0A7Y5K8X2-F1
#
_entry.id   AF-A0A7Y5K8X2-F1
#
_cell.length_a   1.000
_cell.length_b   1.000
_cell.length_c   1.000
_cell.angle_alpha   90.00
_cell.angle_beta   90.00
_cell.angle_gamma   90.00
#
_symmetry.space_group_name_H-M   'P 1'
#
loop_
_entity.id
_entity.type
_entity.pdbx_description
1 polymer ?
#
loop_
_entity_poly.entity_id
_entity_poly.type
_entity_poly.pdbx_seq_one_letter_code
_entity_poly.pdbx_strand_id
1 'polypeptide(L)'
;GVRTRSGALLKSLIAKAYRITPKAGARDQDIARKSQREFVFHQQVYAFFAAQSEEYSVVRPVDYFPDMLTLIVEKAEGADLGELIQTARYSLGGYFTRKAQLGKYFKRAGKWLALMHQGFAASAATTFEAKHFEQQINHYFERFKRAGGKVQTAEPIRQLLLIQLQKFAGVPVRQAHLHGDFKLRHIFVTEDNLTPIDFGNELAGATYDDIARFLVEIKLLEYGFALPVRRDLMRYLQDQFLLGYFGSAQWPPLLRFYYAVWLWAKWDRRLKKLATNRLIKKVDRLMQATGMKSLINQTYVNGWFKRELLAEIALLEKESGSGAR
;
A
#
# COMPACT_ATOMS: atom_id res chain seq x y z
N GLY A 1 -36.90 -0.68 2.04
CA GLY A 1 -35.58 -0.05 2.17
C GLY A 1 -35.71 1.18 3.05
N VAL A 2 -34.75 1.41 3.94
CA VAL A 2 -34.71 2.64 4.76
C VAL A 2 -34.47 3.81 3.80
N ARG A 3 -35.16 4.94 3.98
CA ARG A 3 -34.97 6.14 3.16
C ARG A 3 -34.27 7.23 3.97
N THR A 4 -33.44 8.05 3.33
CA THR A 4 -32.86 9.25 3.94
C THR A 4 -33.94 10.29 4.26
N ARG A 5 -33.62 11.34 5.05
CA ARG A 5 -34.48 12.53 5.21
C ARG A 5 -34.83 13.21 3.88
N SER A 6 -34.05 12.98 2.83
CA SER A 6 -34.29 13.48 1.47
C SER A 6 -35.08 12.50 0.57
N GLY A 7 -35.58 11.38 1.11
CA GLY A 7 -36.40 10.41 0.37
C GLY A 7 -35.64 9.40 -0.50
N ALA A 8 -34.31 9.46 -0.54
CA ALA A 8 -33.47 8.54 -1.32
C ALA A 8 -33.40 7.16 -0.62
N LEU A 9 -33.45 6.08 -1.41
CA LEU A 9 -33.23 4.72 -0.92
C LEU A 9 -31.79 4.60 -0.39
N LEU A 10 -31.65 4.27 0.90
CA LEU A 10 -30.34 3.98 1.46
C LEU A 10 -29.81 2.68 0.86
N LYS A 11 -28.63 2.76 0.24
CA LYS A 11 -27.80 1.59 -0.05
C LYS A 11 -27.47 0.87 1.26
N SER A 12 -27.00 -0.38 1.18
CA SER A 12 -26.53 -1.10 2.37
C SER A 12 -25.51 -0.25 3.13
N LEU A 13 -25.68 -0.09 4.45
CA LEU A 13 -24.81 0.73 5.29
C LEU A 13 -23.77 -0.12 6.02
N ILE A 14 -22.59 0.45 6.24
CA ILE A 14 -21.52 -0.13 7.07
C ILE A 14 -21.22 0.84 8.21
N ALA A 15 -21.20 0.30 9.43
CA ALA A 15 -20.71 1.01 10.61
C ALA A 15 -19.23 0.64 10.85
N LYS A 16 -18.34 1.61 10.73
CA LYS A 16 -16.92 1.50 11.08
C LYS A 16 -16.72 2.02 12.50
N ALA A 17 -16.79 1.12 13.47
CA ALA A 17 -16.50 1.43 14.88
C ALA A 17 -14.99 1.35 15.16
N TYR A 18 -14.41 2.44 15.68
CA TYR A 18 -12.99 2.48 16.05
C TYR A 18 -12.85 1.85 17.43
N ARG A 19 -12.26 0.66 17.49
CA ARG A 19 -11.96 0.02 18.77
C ARG A 19 -10.81 0.76 19.43
N ILE A 20 -11.09 1.40 20.56
CA ILE A 20 -10.08 1.73 21.56
C ILE A 20 -9.62 0.38 22.13
N THR A 21 -8.61 -0.23 21.54
CA THR A 21 -7.79 -1.16 22.33
C THR A 21 -6.82 -0.23 23.04
N PRO A 22 -6.91 -0.03 24.36
CA PRO A 22 -5.99 0.86 25.06
C PRO A 22 -4.58 0.29 24.84
N LYS A 23 -3.84 0.86 23.88
CA LYS A 23 -2.39 0.76 23.95
C LYS A 23 -2.04 1.59 25.16
N ALA A 24 -1.28 1.02 26.10
CA ALA A 24 -0.79 1.77 27.26
C ALA A 24 -0.25 3.13 26.78
N GLY A 25 -0.96 4.22 27.13
CA GLY A 25 -0.60 5.59 26.77
C GLY A 25 -1.27 6.23 25.53
N ALA A 26 -2.08 5.54 24.73
CA ALA A 26 -2.89 6.20 23.70
C ALA A 26 -4.12 6.83 24.36
N ARG A 27 -4.22 8.17 24.35
CA ARG A 27 -5.33 8.90 24.96
C ARG A 27 -6.56 8.80 24.06
N ASP A 28 -7.75 8.58 24.63
CA ASP A 28 -9.02 8.51 23.87
C ASP A 28 -9.25 9.73 22.96
N GLN A 29 -8.73 10.89 23.37
CA GLN A 29 -8.73 12.13 22.60
C GLN A 29 -8.03 12.01 21.23
N ASP A 30 -6.99 11.19 21.10
CA ASP A 30 -6.27 10.99 19.83
C ASP A 30 -7.13 10.21 18.83
N ILE A 31 -7.90 9.23 19.31
CA ILE A 31 -8.77 8.40 18.47
C ILE A 31 -9.96 9.23 18.01
N ALA A 32 -10.62 9.97 18.91
CA ALA A 32 -11.73 10.87 18.58
C ALA A 32 -11.34 11.90 17.52
N ARG A 33 -10.18 12.55 17.71
CA ARG A 33 -9.66 13.51 16.73
C ARG A 33 -9.35 12.84 15.39
N LYS A 34 -8.80 11.63 15.40
CA LYS A 34 -8.48 10.88 14.19
C LYS A 34 -9.74 10.48 13.42
N SER A 35 -10.74 9.91 14.07
CA SER A 35 -12.00 9.50 13.42
C SER A 35 -12.79 10.69 12.89
N GLN A 36 -12.81 11.81 13.62
CA GLN A 36 -13.44 13.04 13.14
C GLN A 36 -12.71 13.60 11.91
N ARG A 37 -11.36 13.63 11.93
CA ARG A 37 -10.57 14.05 10.76
C ARG A 37 -10.82 13.16 9.55
N GLU A 38 -10.87 11.84 9.74
CA GLU A 38 -11.19 10.91 8.67
C GLU A 38 -12.58 11.20 8.08
N PHE A 39 -13.61 11.40 8.91
CA PHE A 39 -14.96 11.71 8.43
C PHE A 39 -15.00 12.99 7.59
N VAL A 40 -14.40 14.07 8.09
CA VAL A 40 -14.37 15.36 7.38
C VAL A 40 -13.62 15.22 6.04
N PHE A 41 -12.47 14.57 6.03
CA PHE A 41 -11.71 14.36 4.80
C PHE A 41 -12.48 13.47 3.82
N HIS A 42 -13.13 12.42 4.30
CA HIS A 42 -13.97 11.54 3.48
C HIS A 42 -15.13 12.31 2.84
N GLN A 43 -15.77 13.25 3.56
CA GLN A 43 -16.81 14.11 3.00
C GLN A 43 -16.29 14.97 1.85
N GLN A 44 -15.10 15.56 2.02
CA GLN A 44 -14.46 16.39 0.99
C GLN A 44 -14.11 15.56 -0.25
N VAL A 45 -13.52 14.38 -0.05
CA VAL A 45 -13.13 13.47 -1.14
C VAL A 45 -14.37 12.96 -1.88
N TYR A 46 -15.44 12.61 -1.16
CA TYR A 46 -16.73 12.25 -1.76
C TYR A 46 -17.30 13.38 -2.62
N ALA A 47 -17.37 14.61 -2.09
CA ALA A 47 -17.88 15.76 -2.84
C ALA A 47 -17.04 16.06 -4.09
N PHE A 48 -15.71 15.94 -3.99
CA PHE A 48 -14.82 16.12 -5.13
C PHE A 48 -15.10 15.10 -6.24
N PHE A 49 -15.16 13.81 -5.93
CA PHE A 49 -15.37 12.78 -6.96
C PHE A 49 -16.81 12.77 -7.52
N ALA A 50 -17.80 13.10 -6.70
CA ALA A 50 -19.18 13.25 -7.16
C ALA A 50 -19.35 14.31 -8.26
N ALA A 51 -18.42 15.28 -8.37
CA ALA A 51 -18.45 16.32 -9.38
C ALA A 51 -17.59 16.01 -10.64
N GLN A 52 -16.79 14.95 -10.64
CA GLN A 52 -15.77 14.72 -11.69
C GLN A 52 -16.19 13.71 -12.76
N SER A 53 -16.69 12.53 -12.37
CA SER A 53 -16.99 11.44 -13.30
C SER A 53 -17.79 10.32 -12.64
N GLU A 54 -18.59 9.60 -13.42
CA GLU A 54 -19.26 8.36 -12.98
C GLU A 54 -18.29 7.16 -12.90
N GLU A 55 -17.12 7.23 -13.57
CA GLU A 55 -16.10 6.16 -13.57
C GLU A 55 -15.34 6.07 -12.23
N TYR A 56 -15.31 7.17 -11.48
CA TYR A 56 -14.53 7.30 -10.25
C TYR A 56 -15.42 7.76 -9.11
N SER A 57 -15.49 6.98 -8.05
CA SER A 57 -16.34 7.29 -6.91
C SER A 57 -15.64 7.02 -5.58
N VAL A 58 -16.36 7.38 -4.53
CA VAL A 58 -15.99 7.22 -3.12
C VAL A 58 -17.28 6.80 -2.42
N VAL A 59 -17.20 5.90 -1.44
CA VAL A 59 -18.40 5.57 -0.66
C VAL A 59 -18.89 6.82 0.07
N ARG A 60 -20.20 7.04 0.12
CA ARG A 60 -20.73 8.21 0.80
C ARG A 60 -20.51 8.10 2.32
N PRO A 61 -19.83 9.06 2.96
CA PRO A 61 -19.88 9.19 4.41
C PRO A 61 -21.27 9.72 4.82
N VAL A 62 -21.99 8.93 5.61
CA VAL A 62 -23.38 9.22 6.00
C VAL A 62 -23.44 10.02 7.29
N ASP A 63 -22.75 9.56 8.33
CA ASP A 63 -22.79 10.19 9.65
C ASP A 63 -21.57 9.82 10.52
N TYR A 64 -21.30 10.61 11.56
CA TYR A 64 -20.26 10.35 12.54
C TYR A 64 -20.77 10.54 13.97
N PHE A 65 -20.65 9.49 14.78
CA PHE A 65 -21.07 9.46 16.19
C PHE A 65 -19.83 9.58 17.09
N PRO A 66 -19.51 10.77 17.63
CA PRO A 66 -18.29 10.98 18.42
C PRO A 66 -18.27 10.14 19.70
N ASP A 67 -19.41 10.01 20.40
CA ASP A 67 -19.51 9.25 21.65
C ASP A 67 -19.26 7.76 21.46
N MET A 68 -19.57 7.24 20.26
CA MET A 68 -19.34 5.84 19.90
C MET A 68 -18.05 5.63 19.09
N LEU A 69 -17.31 6.72 18.79
CA LEU A 69 -16.19 6.72 17.86
C LEU A 69 -16.51 5.88 16.62
N THR A 70 -17.64 6.19 15.97
CA THR A 70 -18.19 5.35 14.89
C THR A 70 -18.54 6.20 13.69
N LEU A 71 -18.02 5.79 12.53
CA LEU A 71 -18.32 6.36 11.24
C LEU A 71 -19.33 5.47 10.49
N ILE A 72 -20.40 6.05 9.98
CA ILE A 72 -21.35 5.35 9.10
C ILE A 72 -21.05 5.72 7.65
N VAL A 73 -20.86 4.72 6.80
CA VAL A 73 -20.61 4.88 5.37
C VAL A 73 -21.54 3.98 4.56
N GLU A 74 -21.76 4.32 3.30
CA GLU A 74 -22.35 3.38 2.34
C GLU A 74 -21.41 2.20 2.08
N LYS A 75 -21.99 1.03 1.81
CA LYS A 75 -21.26 -0.13 1.35
C LYS A 75 -20.77 0.09 -0.08
N ALA A 76 -19.49 -0.14 -0.32
CA ALA A 76 -18.93 -0.16 -1.68
C ALA A 76 -19.56 -1.29 -2.51
N GLU A 77 -19.82 -1.02 -3.79
CA GLU A 77 -20.37 -1.99 -4.74
C GLU A 77 -19.25 -2.68 -5.54
N GLY A 78 -19.54 -3.86 -6.06
CA GLY A 78 -18.60 -4.62 -6.88
C GLY A 78 -17.70 -5.54 -6.08
N ALA A 79 -16.60 -5.97 -6.71
CA ALA A 79 -15.67 -6.94 -6.16
C ALA A 79 -14.39 -6.26 -5.66
N ASP A 80 -13.82 -6.84 -4.60
CA ASP A 80 -12.50 -6.48 -4.07
C ASP A 80 -11.41 -6.74 -5.12
N LEU A 81 -10.58 -5.74 -5.42
CA LEU A 81 -9.56 -5.87 -6.46
C LEU A 81 -8.54 -6.97 -6.14
N GLY A 82 -8.25 -7.22 -4.86
CA GLY A 82 -7.40 -8.31 -4.41
C GLY A 82 -8.00 -9.69 -4.67
N GLU A 83 -9.31 -9.86 -4.46
CA GLU A 83 -10.04 -11.10 -4.78
C GLU A 83 -10.04 -11.40 -6.28
N LEU A 84 -10.25 -10.38 -7.12
CA LEU A 84 -10.22 -10.53 -8.57
C LEU A 84 -8.85 -11.01 -9.08
N ILE A 85 -7.75 -10.52 -8.47
CA ILE A 85 -6.40 -10.98 -8.84
C ILE A 85 -6.21 -12.44 -8.46
N GLN A 86 -6.66 -12.87 -7.28
CA GLN A 86 -6.59 -14.27 -6.87
C GLN A 86 -7.36 -15.16 -7.86
N THR A 87 -8.56 -14.75 -8.24
CA THR A 87 -9.42 -15.47 -9.19
C THR A 87 -8.81 -15.54 -10.59
N ALA A 88 -8.25 -14.44 -11.09
CA ALA A 88 -7.58 -14.42 -12.39
C ALA A 88 -6.32 -15.28 -12.40
N ARG A 89 -5.57 -15.26 -11.31
CA ARG A 89 -4.30 -15.96 -11.18
C ARG A 89 -4.45 -17.47 -11.30
N TYR A 90 -5.43 -18.07 -10.64
CA TYR A 90 -5.60 -19.54 -10.62
C TYR A 90 -6.50 -20.06 -11.75
N SER A 91 -7.05 -19.17 -12.58
CA SER A 91 -7.90 -19.59 -13.68
C SER A 91 -7.14 -20.35 -14.75
N LEU A 92 -7.54 -21.59 -15.05
CA LEU A 92 -6.98 -22.37 -16.16
C LEU A 92 -7.41 -21.81 -17.53
N GLY A 93 -8.66 -21.32 -17.63
CA GLY A 93 -9.20 -20.70 -18.85
C GLY A 93 -9.29 -19.17 -18.77
N GLY A 94 -9.28 -18.50 -19.93
CA GLY A 94 -9.56 -17.05 -20.03
C GLY A 94 -8.53 -16.14 -19.35
N TYR A 95 -7.30 -16.62 -19.10
CA TYR A 95 -6.26 -15.85 -18.42
C TYR A 95 -6.00 -14.49 -19.10
N PHE A 96 -5.85 -14.48 -20.43
CA PHE A 96 -5.57 -13.24 -21.16
C PHE A 96 -6.69 -12.21 -21.04
N THR A 97 -7.95 -12.65 -21.16
CA THR A 97 -9.13 -11.79 -20.97
C THR A 97 -9.17 -11.21 -19.55
N ARG A 98 -8.97 -12.05 -18.52
CA ARG A 98 -8.94 -11.61 -17.12
C ARG A 98 -7.76 -10.70 -16.82
N LYS A 99 -6.58 -10.99 -17.37
CA LYS A 99 -5.39 -10.15 -17.28
C LYS A 99 -5.67 -8.77 -17.86
N ALA A 100 -6.23 -8.69 -19.07
CA ALA A 100 -6.58 -7.43 -19.71
C ALA A 100 -7.61 -6.64 -18.89
N GLN A 101 -8.65 -7.31 -18.36
CA GLN A 101 -9.66 -6.66 -17.51
C GLN A 101 -9.06 -6.12 -16.22
N LEU A 102 -8.21 -6.89 -15.53
CA LEU A 102 -7.45 -6.41 -14.38
C LEU A 102 -6.58 -5.21 -14.74
N GLY A 103 -5.93 -5.24 -15.90
CA GLY A 103 -5.15 -4.12 -16.40
C GLY A 103 -5.95 -2.83 -16.47
N LYS A 104 -7.19 -2.89 -16.97
CA LYS A 104 -8.11 -1.73 -16.98
C LYS A 104 -8.39 -1.22 -15.57
N TYR A 105 -8.71 -2.12 -14.62
CA TYR A 105 -8.97 -1.73 -13.23
C TYR A 105 -7.75 -1.09 -12.55
N PHE A 106 -6.55 -1.61 -12.78
CA PHE A 106 -5.31 -1.03 -12.25
C PHE A 106 -5.00 0.33 -12.86
N LYS A 107 -5.24 0.49 -14.16
CA LYS A 107 -5.12 1.79 -14.83
C LYS A 107 -6.12 2.81 -14.24
N ARG A 108 -7.37 2.41 -14.02
CA ARG A 108 -8.36 3.26 -13.31
C ARG A 108 -7.93 3.58 -11.89
N ALA A 109 -7.36 2.63 -11.15
CA ALA A 109 -6.86 2.86 -9.80
C ALA A 109 -5.74 3.92 -9.77
N GLY A 110 -4.80 3.84 -10.73
CA GLY A 110 -3.75 4.84 -10.90
C GLY A 110 -4.32 6.21 -11.23
N LYS A 111 -5.29 6.26 -12.14
CA LYS A 111 -5.96 7.51 -12.53
C LYS A 111 -6.74 8.13 -11.37
N TRP A 112 -7.50 7.32 -10.62
CA TRP A 112 -8.22 7.76 -9.43
C TRP A 112 -7.25 8.40 -8.41
N LEU A 113 -6.13 7.73 -8.11
CA LEU A 113 -5.17 8.25 -7.14
C LEU A 113 -4.50 9.54 -7.64
N ALA A 114 -4.21 9.64 -8.94
CA ALA A 114 -3.70 10.86 -9.53
C ALA A 114 -4.70 12.03 -9.41
N LEU A 115 -5.99 11.79 -9.65
CA LEU A 115 -7.05 12.79 -9.46
C LEU A 115 -7.16 13.23 -8.00
N MET A 116 -7.10 12.28 -7.06
CA MET A 116 -7.11 12.58 -5.62
C MET A 116 -5.92 13.47 -5.22
N HIS A 117 -4.69 13.10 -5.61
CA HIS A 117 -3.50 13.91 -5.35
C HIS A 117 -3.48 15.27 -6.09
N GLN A 118 -4.31 15.43 -7.14
CA GLN A 118 -4.52 16.69 -7.84
C GLN A 118 -5.54 17.58 -7.13
N GLY A 119 -6.70 17.04 -6.79
CA GLY A 119 -7.77 17.78 -6.10
C GLY A 119 -7.39 18.24 -4.70
N PHE A 120 -6.49 17.51 -4.03
CA PHE A 120 -6.04 17.79 -2.67
C PHE A 120 -4.53 18.04 -2.59
N ALA A 121 -4.00 18.81 -3.54
CA ALA A 121 -2.59 19.21 -3.53
C ALA A 121 -2.26 20.01 -2.25
N ALA A 122 -1.10 19.74 -1.65
CA ALA A 122 -0.60 20.57 -0.56
C ALA A 122 0.15 21.77 -1.14
N SER A 123 -0.07 22.95 -0.57
CA SER A 123 0.32 24.26 -1.15
C SER A 123 1.82 24.53 -1.19
N ALA A 124 2.66 23.76 -0.50
CA ALA A 124 4.10 23.91 -0.54
C ALA A 124 4.75 22.85 -1.42
N ALA A 125 5.45 23.27 -2.48
CA ALA A 125 6.47 22.43 -3.09
C ALA A 125 7.52 22.15 -2.01
N THR A 126 7.72 20.88 -1.66
CA THR A 126 8.76 20.48 -0.72
C THR A 126 9.83 19.68 -1.45
N THR A 127 11.01 19.67 -0.85
CA THR A 127 12.10 18.85 -1.32
C THR A 127 12.11 17.51 -0.59
N PHE A 128 12.74 16.53 -1.20
CA PHE A 128 12.94 15.23 -0.60
C PHE A 128 13.82 15.35 0.67
N GLU A 129 13.25 15.00 1.82
CA GLU A 129 13.92 15.06 3.12
C GLU A 129 14.74 13.80 3.40
N ALA A 130 16.01 13.81 3.00
CA ALA A 130 16.89 12.64 3.15
C ALA A 130 16.96 12.15 4.62
N LYS A 131 17.08 13.07 5.59
CA LYS A 131 17.15 12.75 7.02
C LYS A 131 15.93 11.98 7.53
N HIS A 132 14.73 12.28 7.02
CA HIS A 132 13.51 11.55 7.38
C HIS A 132 13.61 10.08 6.95
N PHE A 133 14.04 9.83 5.72
CA PHE A 133 14.19 8.48 5.18
C PHE A 133 15.33 7.71 5.83
N GLU A 134 16.45 8.35 6.17
CA GLU A 134 17.52 7.73 6.96
C GLU A 134 16.97 7.19 8.29
N GLN A 135 16.22 8.03 9.02
CA GLN A 135 15.58 7.64 10.27
C GLN A 135 14.61 6.47 10.07
N GLN A 136 13.81 6.49 9.01
CA GLN A 136 12.90 5.39 8.68
C GLN A 136 13.64 4.08 8.39
N ILE A 137 14.67 4.12 7.53
CA ILE A 137 15.48 2.95 7.16
C ILE A 137 16.11 2.32 8.41
N ASN A 138 16.71 3.16 9.27
CA ASN A 138 17.31 2.73 10.52
C ASN A 138 16.26 2.20 11.51
N HIS A 139 15.09 2.84 11.62
CA HIS A 139 13.98 2.37 12.45
C HIS A 139 13.53 0.97 12.04
N TYR A 140 13.36 0.72 10.74
CA TYR A 140 12.99 -0.59 10.21
C TYR A 140 14.09 -1.62 10.44
N PHE A 141 15.37 -1.24 10.32
CA PHE A 141 16.49 -2.11 10.65
C PHE A 141 16.51 -2.52 12.12
N GLU A 142 16.33 -1.58 13.04
CA GLU A 142 16.29 -1.88 14.48
C GLU A 142 15.13 -2.83 14.82
N ARG A 143 13.97 -2.64 14.20
CA ARG A 143 12.84 -3.56 14.39
C ARG A 143 13.08 -4.93 13.78
N PHE A 144 13.71 -4.98 12.62
CA PHE A 144 14.12 -6.22 11.96
C PHE A 144 15.05 -7.03 12.89
N LYS A 145 16.04 -6.37 13.53
CA LYS A 145 16.91 -6.99 14.52
C LYS A 145 16.13 -7.55 15.71
N ARG A 146 15.25 -6.74 16.31
CA ARG A 146 14.41 -7.16 17.44
C ARG A 146 13.46 -8.31 17.11
N ALA A 147 13.06 -8.44 15.85
CA ALA A 147 12.25 -9.55 15.36
C ALA A 147 13.05 -10.85 15.11
N GLY A 148 14.36 -10.87 15.39
CA GLY A 148 15.23 -12.02 15.16
C GLY A 148 15.72 -12.15 13.71
N GLY A 149 15.68 -11.06 12.94
CA GLY A 149 16.21 -11.06 11.58
C GLY A 149 17.74 -11.18 11.54
N LYS A 150 18.27 -11.78 10.47
CA LYS A 150 19.72 -12.00 10.28
C LYS A 150 20.45 -10.70 9.90
N VAL A 151 21.11 -10.06 10.87
CA VAL A 151 21.84 -8.78 10.70
C VAL A 151 22.79 -8.82 9.52
N GLN A 152 23.58 -9.89 9.36
CA GLN A 152 24.58 -10.02 8.29
C GLN A 152 23.96 -9.99 6.89
N THR A 153 22.69 -10.36 6.76
CA THR A 153 21.95 -10.31 5.49
C THR A 153 21.37 -8.92 5.22
N ALA A 154 20.96 -8.23 6.27
CA ALA A 154 20.14 -7.03 6.21
C ALA A 154 20.99 -5.74 6.20
N GLU A 155 22.14 -5.76 6.88
CA GLU A 155 23.05 -4.62 7.00
C GLU A 155 23.60 -4.15 5.64
N PRO A 156 24.07 -5.01 4.71
CA PRO A 156 24.53 -4.54 3.40
C PRO A 156 23.42 -3.84 2.61
N ILE A 157 22.18 -4.31 2.69
CA ILE A 157 21.03 -3.69 2.02
C ILE A 157 20.73 -2.33 2.64
N ARG A 158 20.76 -2.22 3.98
CA ARG A 158 20.59 -0.96 4.69
C ARG A 158 21.61 0.07 4.21
N GLN A 159 22.89 -0.30 4.15
CA GLN A 159 23.96 0.57 3.70
C GLN A 159 23.77 1.02 2.25
N LEU A 160 23.41 0.10 1.34
CA LEU A 160 23.12 0.43 -0.04
C LEU A 160 21.94 1.41 -0.16
N LEU A 161 20.85 1.23 0.60
CA LEU A 161 19.75 2.18 0.64
C LEU A 161 20.19 3.56 1.12
N LEU A 162 21.03 3.64 2.16
CA LEU A 162 21.57 4.90 2.66
C LEU A 162 22.50 5.59 1.64
N ILE A 163 23.24 4.84 0.84
CA ILE A 163 24.04 5.38 -0.27
C ILE A 163 23.12 5.96 -1.36
N GLN A 164 22.08 5.24 -1.78
CA GLN A 164 21.13 5.74 -2.78
C GLN A 164 20.36 6.97 -2.29
N LEU A 165 20.04 7.02 -1.00
CA LEU A 165 19.32 8.11 -0.36
C LEU A 165 19.99 9.48 -0.60
N GLN A 166 21.31 9.55 -0.49
CA GLN A 166 22.06 10.80 -0.63
C GLN A 166 21.92 11.43 -2.02
N LYS A 167 21.69 10.61 -3.05
CA LYS A 167 21.53 11.07 -4.45
C LYS A 167 20.23 11.85 -4.68
N PHE A 168 19.25 11.66 -3.80
CA PHE A 168 17.94 12.29 -3.92
C PHE A 168 17.75 13.48 -2.99
N ALA A 169 18.75 13.82 -2.17
CA ALA A 169 18.67 14.96 -1.26
C ALA A 169 18.33 16.24 -2.02
N GLY A 170 17.27 16.95 -1.60
CA GLY A 170 16.86 18.21 -2.22
C GLY A 170 16.03 18.07 -3.50
N VAL A 171 15.85 16.87 -4.06
CA VAL A 171 15.03 16.68 -5.27
C VAL A 171 13.60 17.14 -4.98
N PRO A 172 12.97 17.98 -5.84
CA PRO A 172 11.59 18.41 -5.65
C PRO A 172 10.63 17.22 -5.63
N VAL A 173 9.67 17.23 -4.70
CA VAL A 173 8.65 16.20 -4.57
C VAL A 173 7.28 16.82 -4.50
N ARG A 174 6.37 16.30 -5.33
CA ARG A 174 4.96 16.69 -5.28
C ARG A 174 4.33 16.22 -3.97
N GLN A 175 3.79 17.19 -3.23
CA GLN A 175 3.02 16.96 -2.01
C GLN A 175 1.51 16.96 -2.30
N ALA A 176 0.78 16.12 -1.59
CA ALA A 176 -0.67 16.10 -1.58
C ALA A 176 -1.18 15.58 -0.23
N HIS A 177 -2.47 15.71 0.02
CA HIS A 177 -3.12 14.80 0.94
C HIS A 177 -3.09 13.39 0.36
N LEU A 178 -2.52 12.47 1.11
CA LEU A 178 -2.43 11.05 0.79
C LEU A 178 -3.68 10.34 1.28
N HIS A 179 -4.07 9.28 0.58
CA HIS A 179 -5.01 8.29 1.11
C HIS A 179 -4.38 7.53 2.29
N GLY A 180 -3.06 7.28 2.23
CA GLY A 180 -2.27 6.73 3.32
C GLY A 180 -2.47 5.24 3.63
N ASP A 181 -3.53 4.62 3.09
CA ASP A 181 -3.73 3.17 3.10
C ASP A 181 -4.34 2.65 1.80
N PHE A 182 -3.92 3.22 0.66
CA PHE A 182 -4.35 2.78 -0.66
C PHE A 182 -3.81 1.36 -0.94
N LYS A 183 -4.69 0.36 -0.82
CA LYS A 183 -4.35 -1.07 -0.93
C LYS A 183 -5.41 -1.80 -1.72
N LEU A 184 -5.04 -2.94 -2.31
CA LEU A 184 -5.91 -3.78 -3.13
C LEU A 184 -7.26 -4.07 -2.47
N ARG A 185 -7.24 -4.43 -1.19
CA ARG A 185 -8.46 -4.78 -0.44
C ARG A 185 -9.37 -3.61 -0.06
N HIS A 186 -8.93 -2.39 -0.36
CA HIS A 186 -9.67 -1.17 -0.12
C HIS A 186 -10.16 -0.56 -1.43
N ILE A 187 -10.05 -1.29 -2.55
CA ILE A 187 -10.49 -0.84 -3.87
C ILE A 187 -11.52 -1.83 -4.37
N PHE A 188 -12.74 -1.35 -4.53
CA PHE A 188 -13.86 -2.09 -5.09
C PHE A 188 -14.07 -1.66 -6.54
N VAL A 189 -14.38 -2.62 -7.40
CA VAL A 189 -14.58 -2.37 -8.83
C VAL A 189 -15.83 -3.05 -9.36
N THR A 190 -16.53 -2.33 -10.22
CA THR A 190 -17.56 -2.84 -11.13
C THR A 190 -17.04 -2.73 -12.57
N GLU A 191 -17.88 -3.06 -13.55
CA GLU A 191 -17.51 -2.88 -14.97
C GLU A 191 -17.19 -1.42 -15.29
N ASP A 192 -17.94 -0.49 -14.70
CA ASP A 192 -17.90 0.93 -15.07
C ASP A 192 -17.26 1.83 -14.02
N ASN A 193 -17.20 1.41 -12.75
CA ASN A 193 -16.82 2.28 -11.65
C ASN A 193 -15.74 1.66 -10.75
N LEU A 194 -14.89 2.52 -10.18
CA LEU A 194 -13.86 2.19 -9.18
C LEU A 194 -14.08 3.01 -7.90
N THR A 195 -14.14 2.33 -6.76
CA THR A 195 -14.49 2.92 -5.47
C THR A 195 -13.49 2.53 -4.38
N PRO A 196 -12.54 3.42 -4.04
CA PRO A 196 -11.66 3.23 -2.89
C PRO A 196 -12.38 3.56 -1.58
N ILE A 197 -11.95 2.90 -0.51
CA ILE A 197 -12.48 3.07 0.85
C ILE A 197 -11.34 3.20 1.86
N ASP A 198 -11.70 3.46 3.12
CA ASP A 198 -10.79 3.49 4.27
C ASP A 198 -9.73 4.60 4.22
N PHE A 199 -10.18 5.84 4.42
CA PHE A 199 -9.34 7.03 4.46
C PHE A 199 -8.64 7.21 5.81
N GLY A 200 -8.68 6.25 6.73
CA GLY A 200 -8.27 6.46 8.12
C GLY A 200 -6.78 6.56 8.39
N ASN A 201 -5.95 6.69 7.36
CA ASN A 201 -4.54 7.00 7.51
C ASN A 201 -4.15 8.20 6.65
N GLU A 202 -5.11 9.08 6.38
CA GLU A 202 -4.92 10.29 5.60
C GLU A 202 -3.93 11.24 6.30
N LEU A 203 -2.99 11.75 5.50
CA LEU A 203 -1.96 12.68 5.94
C LEU A 203 -1.41 13.45 4.75
N ALA A 204 -0.89 14.66 4.98
CA ALA A 204 -0.14 15.37 3.94
C ALA A 204 1.24 14.72 3.78
N GLY A 205 1.66 14.48 2.54
CA GLY A 205 2.97 13.89 2.27
C GLY A 205 3.30 13.79 0.78
N ALA A 206 4.45 13.20 0.52
CA ALA A 206 4.92 12.93 -0.84
C ALA A 206 3.98 11.94 -1.54
N THR A 207 3.48 12.31 -2.71
CA THR A 207 2.59 11.46 -3.51
C THR A 207 3.18 10.08 -3.83
N TYR A 208 4.51 9.99 -3.92
CA TYR A 208 5.23 8.73 -4.12
C TYR A 208 5.06 7.74 -2.97
N ASP A 209 4.66 8.17 -1.77
CA ASP A 209 4.43 7.29 -0.63
C ASP A 209 3.25 6.34 -0.86
N ASP A 210 2.10 6.86 -1.29
CA ASP A 210 0.93 6.04 -1.63
C ASP A 210 1.20 5.13 -2.84
N ILE A 211 1.84 5.69 -3.89
CA ILE A 211 2.19 4.93 -5.10
C ILE A 211 3.11 3.76 -4.77
N ALA A 212 4.21 4.02 -4.06
CA ALA A 212 5.18 2.99 -3.70
C ALA A 212 4.55 1.91 -2.81
N ARG A 213 3.76 2.29 -1.80
CA ARG A 213 3.03 1.34 -0.95
C ARG A 213 2.13 0.43 -1.78
N PHE A 214 1.37 1.00 -2.71
CA PHE A 214 0.46 0.25 -3.56
C PHE A 214 1.21 -0.72 -4.49
N LEU A 215 2.27 -0.24 -5.15
CA LEU A 215 3.11 -1.08 -6.00
C LEU A 215 3.75 -2.24 -5.22
N VAL A 216 4.17 -2.00 -3.98
CA VAL A 216 4.68 -3.06 -3.09
C VAL A 216 3.59 -4.06 -2.73
N GLU A 217 2.35 -3.64 -2.48
CA GLU A 217 1.23 -4.58 -2.25
C GLU A 217 1.02 -5.52 -3.46
N ILE A 218 1.08 -4.98 -4.69
CA ILE A 218 1.01 -5.80 -5.92
C ILE A 218 2.17 -6.80 -5.95
N LYS A 219 3.41 -6.33 -5.71
CA LYS A 219 4.59 -7.20 -5.72
C LYS A 219 4.52 -8.32 -4.68
N LEU A 220 3.97 -8.03 -3.51
CA LEU A 220 3.79 -9.01 -2.44
C LEU A 220 2.81 -10.13 -2.80
N LEU A 221 2.04 -10.01 -3.89
CA LEU A 221 1.29 -11.13 -4.42
C LEU A 221 2.18 -12.16 -5.12
N GLU A 222 3.42 -11.82 -5.53
CA GLU A 222 4.38 -12.84 -6.00
C GLU A 222 4.97 -13.65 -4.85
N TYR A 223 4.91 -13.11 -3.63
CA TYR A 223 5.46 -13.73 -2.45
C TYR A 223 4.56 -14.87 -1.93
N GLY A 224 5.17 -16.04 -1.66
CA GLY A 224 4.46 -17.23 -1.17
C GLY A 224 4.16 -18.27 -2.25
N PHE A 225 4.70 -18.08 -3.46
CA PHE A 225 4.43 -18.93 -4.60
C PHE A 225 5.66 -19.73 -5.00
N ALA A 226 5.51 -21.06 -4.99
CA ALA A 226 6.52 -22.00 -5.45
C ALA A 226 6.53 -22.13 -6.98
N LEU A 227 5.37 -21.95 -7.63
CA LEU A 227 5.23 -22.13 -9.07
C LEU A 227 5.46 -20.79 -9.82
N PRO A 228 6.28 -20.77 -10.87
CA PRO A 228 6.57 -19.57 -11.67
C PRO A 228 5.39 -19.10 -12.54
N VAL A 229 4.20 -19.69 -12.36
CA VAL A 229 3.03 -19.42 -13.18
C VAL A 229 2.62 -17.95 -12.99
N ARG A 230 2.75 -17.18 -14.08
CA ARG A 230 2.25 -15.80 -14.26
C ARG A 230 3.00 -14.71 -13.49
N ARG A 231 4.34 -14.82 -13.37
CA ARG A 231 5.20 -13.72 -12.86
C ARG A 231 5.06 -12.42 -13.67
N ASP A 232 4.70 -12.53 -14.94
CA ASP A 232 4.43 -11.39 -15.81
C ASP A 232 3.19 -10.58 -15.39
N LEU A 233 2.24 -11.19 -14.67
CA LEU A 233 1.00 -10.53 -14.27
C LEU A 233 1.28 -9.35 -13.34
N MET A 234 2.07 -9.53 -12.28
CA MET A 234 2.27 -8.45 -11.29
C MET A 234 3.01 -7.27 -11.90
N ARG A 235 4.05 -7.52 -12.69
CA ARG A 235 4.72 -6.47 -13.48
C ARG A 235 3.74 -5.75 -14.40
N TYR A 236 2.93 -6.49 -15.15
CA TYR A 236 1.91 -5.91 -16.01
C TYR A 236 0.91 -5.03 -15.24
N LEU A 237 0.44 -5.45 -14.06
CA LEU A 237 -0.49 -4.66 -13.25
C LEU A 237 0.16 -3.40 -12.67
N GLN A 238 1.43 -3.48 -12.26
CA GLN A 238 2.22 -2.30 -11.86
C GLN A 238 2.36 -1.30 -13.02
N ASP A 239 2.68 -1.80 -14.23
CA ASP A 239 2.81 -0.96 -15.42
C ASP A 239 1.48 -0.29 -15.79
N GLN A 240 0.35 -1.01 -15.70
CA GLN A 240 -0.98 -0.43 -15.94
C GLN A 240 -1.35 0.63 -14.90
N PHE A 241 -1.03 0.39 -13.63
CA PHE A 241 -1.23 1.38 -12.58
C PHE A 241 -0.44 2.67 -12.85
N LEU A 242 0.84 2.55 -13.17
CA LEU A 242 1.70 3.69 -13.49
C LEU A 242 1.21 4.42 -14.74
N LEU A 243 0.78 3.69 -15.77
CA LEU A 243 0.16 4.29 -16.95
C LEU A 243 -1.09 5.10 -16.59
N GLY A 244 -1.89 4.64 -15.64
CA GLY A 244 -3.04 5.39 -15.13
C GLY A 244 -2.66 6.65 -14.36
N TYR A 245 -1.60 6.56 -13.53
CA TYR A 245 -1.19 7.64 -12.64
C TYR A 245 -0.35 8.71 -13.35
N PHE A 246 0.69 8.31 -14.08
CA PHE A 246 1.65 9.18 -14.75
C PHE A 246 1.37 9.39 -16.24
N GLY A 247 0.50 8.58 -16.86
CA GLY A 247 0.40 8.52 -18.32
C GLY A 247 1.54 7.72 -18.98
N SER A 248 2.41 7.07 -18.19
CA SER A 248 3.52 6.25 -18.67
C SER A 248 3.78 5.09 -17.70
N ALA A 249 4.26 3.96 -18.21
CA ALA A 249 4.70 2.82 -17.39
C ALA A 249 6.13 2.99 -16.84
N GLN A 250 6.82 4.09 -17.20
CA GLN A 250 8.17 4.36 -16.70
C GLN A 250 8.13 4.70 -15.21
N TRP A 251 9.06 4.14 -14.45
CA TRP A 251 9.24 4.43 -13.04
C TRP A 251 10.20 5.60 -12.88
N PRO A 252 9.79 6.71 -12.25
CA PRO A 252 10.73 7.74 -11.84
C PRO A 252 11.78 7.15 -10.87
N PRO A 253 13.08 7.51 -10.96
CA PRO A 253 14.10 6.98 -10.07
C PRO A 253 13.79 7.21 -8.59
N LEU A 254 13.27 8.39 -8.25
CA LEU A 254 12.86 8.68 -6.87
C LEU A 254 11.69 7.80 -6.42
N LEU A 255 10.74 7.46 -7.30
CA LEU A 255 9.67 6.51 -6.95
C LEU A 255 10.23 5.11 -6.67
N ARG A 256 11.22 4.64 -7.45
CA ARG A 256 11.91 3.36 -7.17
C ARG A 256 12.56 3.36 -5.80
N PHE A 257 13.16 4.47 -5.39
CA PHE A 257 13.71 4.61 -4.05
C PHE A 257 12.62 4.46 -2.97
N TYR A 258 11.50 5.17 -3.10
CA TYR A 258 10.34 5.00 -2.18
C TYR A 258 9.87 3.54 -2.14
N TYR A 259 9.76 2.91 -3.32
CA TYR A 259 9.37 1.50 -3.44
C TYR A 259 10.31 0.56 -2.69
N ALA A 260 11.63 0.74 -2.84
CA ALA A 260 12.63 -0.05 -2.13
C ALA A 260 12.54 0.12 -0.61
N VAL A 261 12.35 1.35 -0.11
CA VAL A 261 12.16 1.61 1.33
C VAL A 261 10.87 0.97 1.85
N TRP A 262 9.78 0.99 1.08
CA TRP A 262 8.53 0.33 1.46
C TRP A 262 8.63 -1.20 1.42
N LEU A 263 9.38 -1.75 0.48
CA LEU A 263 9.66 -3.18 0.42
C LEU A 263 10.48 -3.63 1.65
N TRP A 264 11.46 -2.81 2.07
CA TRP A 264 12.20 -2.99 3.33
C TRP A 264 11.28 -2.94 4.56
N ALA A 265 10.37 -1.97 4.63
CA ALA A 265 9.38 -1.87 5.70
C ALA A 265 8.46 -3.11 5.77
N LYS A 266 8.12 -3.70 4.62
CA LYS A 266 7.30 -4.93 4.57
C LYS A 266 8.08 -6.16 5.01
N TRP A 267 9.37 -6.23 4.69
CA TRP A 267 10.24 -7.31 5.16
C TRP A 267 10.26 -7.36 6.69
N ASP A 268 10.51 -6.21 7.34
CA ASP A 268 10.43 -6.07 8.81
C ASP A 268 9.07 -6.54 9.35
N ARG A 269 7.96 -5.99 8.83
CA ARG A 269 6.61 -6.32 9.32
C ARG A 269 6.30 -7.82 9.20
N ARG A 270 6.73 -8.45 8.12
CA ARG A 270 6.54 -9.89 7.90
C ARG A 270 7.33 -10.70 8.92
N LEU A 271 8.60 -10.36 9.16
CA LEU A 271 9.39 -11.03 10.20
C LEU A 271 8.78 -10.86 11.58
N LYS A 272 8.33 -9.66 11.93
CA LYS A 272 7.60 -9.45 13.19
C LYS A 272 6.35 -10.34 13.30
N LYS A 273 5.58 -10.49 12.22
CA LYS A 273 4.40 -11.38 12.21
C LYS A 273 4.80 -12.85 12.40
N LEU A 274 5.88 -13.30 11.75
CA LEU A 274 6.41 -14.66 11.95
C LEU A 274 6.89 -14.87 13.40
N ALA A 275 7.61 -13.88 13.95
CA ALA A 275 8.14 -13.90 15.31
C ALA A 275 7.07 -13.79 16.40
N THR A 276 5.84 -13.39 16.07
CA THR A 276 4.72 -13.27 17.03
C THR A 276 3.66 -14.35 16.86
N ASN A 277 3.61 -15.02 15.70
CA ASN A 277 2.62 -16.06 15.43
C ASN A 277 2.95 -17.37 16.19
N ARG A 278 2.09 -17.72 17.16
CA ARG A 278 2.24 -18.92 18.00
C ARG A 278 2.23 -20.23 17.19
N LEU A 279 1.41 -20.32 16.15
CA LEU A 279 1.33 -21.52 15.31
C LEU A 279 2.64 -21.71 14.54
N ILE A 280 3.18 -20.63 13.96
CA ILE A 280 4.46 -20.67 13.24
C ILE A 280 5.59 -21.06 14.19
N LYS A 281 5.61 -20.53 15.42
CA LYS A 281 6.57 -20.97 16.45
C LYS A 281 6.42 -22.45 16.80
N LYS A 282 5.20 -22.97 16.87
CA LYS A 282 4.96 -24.39 17.17
C LYS A 282 5.48 -25.27 16.04
N VAL A 283 5.19 -24.93 14.79
CA VAL A 283 5.71 -25.62 13.59
C VAL A 283 7.23 -25.56 13.55
N ASP A 284 7.82 -24.39 13.82
CA ASP A 284 9.27 -24.21 13.84
C ASP A 284 9.97 -25.07 14.90
N ARG A 285 9.42 -25.14 16.12
CA ARG A 285 9.93 -26.03 17.19
C ARG A 285 9.83 -27.50 16.81
N LEU A 286 8.73 -27.91 16.18
CA LEU A 286 8.57 -29.29 15.71
C LEU A 286 9.60 -29.63 14.64
N MET A 287 9.81 -28.75 13.66
CA MET A 287 10.84 -28.94 12.63
C MET A 287 12.22 -29.06 13.26
N GLN A 288 12.58 -28.17 14.19
CA GLN A 288 13.85 -28.23 14.89
C GLN A 288 14.04 -29.54 15.66
N ALA A 289 13.00 -30.03 16.35
CA ALA A 289 13.04 -31.31 17.06
C ALA A 289 13.27 -32.51 16.12
N THR A 290 12.82 -32.42 14.87
CA THR A 290 13.06 -33.46 13.85
C THR A 290 14.40 -33.32 13.11
N GLY A 291 15.28 -32.40 13.53
CA GLY A 291 16.54 -32.12 12.83
C GLY A 291 16.35 -31.41 11.47
N MET A 292 15.11 -31.16 11.06
CA MET A 292 14.81 -30.27 9.94
C MET A 292 15.16 -28.85 10.38
N LYS A 293 16.21 -28.27 9.79
CA LYS A 293 16.47 -26.83 9.95
C LYS A 293 15.17 -26.06 9.62
N SER A 294 14.91 -24.98 10.37
CA SER A 294 13.85 -23.94 10.29
C SER A 294 13.62 -23.30 8.89
N LEU A 295 13.82 -24.06 7.82
CA LEU A 295 14.27 -23.64 6.50
C LEU A 295 13.19 -22.96 5.69
N ILE A 296 11.93 -23.35 5.85
CA ILE A 296 10.94 -23.07 4.80
C ILE A 296 10.44 -21.64 4.89
N ASN A 297 10.23 -21.08 6.10
CA ASN A 297 9.70 -19.73 6.21
C ASN A 297 10.79 -18.67 6.25
N GLN A 298 11.75 -18.70 7.19
CA GLN A 298 12.72 -17.60 7.29
C GLN A 298 13.67 -17.51 6.09
N THR A 299 14.16 -18.63 5.56
CA THR A 299 15.09 -18.60 4.42
C THR A 299 14.39 -18.16 3.14
N TYR A 300 13.16 -18.63 2.91
CA TYR A 300 12.38 -18.21 1.75
C TYR A 300 11.96 -16.73 1.85
N VAL A 301 11.44 -16.29 3.00
CA VAL A 301 11.09 -14.87 3.22
C VAL A 301 12.29 -13.98 2.98
N ASN A 302 13.40 -14.25 3.69
CA ASN A 302 14.59 -13.43 3.62
C ASN A 302 15.21 -13.47 2.23
N GLY A 303 15.23 -14.64 1.58
CA GLY A 303 15.75 -14.81 0.23
C GLY A 303 14.96 -14.02 -0.81
N TRP A 304 13.62 -14.05 -0.74
CA TRP A 304 12.75 -13.29 -1.64
C TRP A 304 12.97 -11.78 -1.46
N PHE A 305 12.81 -11.26 -0.24
CA PHE A 305 12.96 -9.81 0.01
C PHE A 305 14.38 -9.32 -0.32
N LYS A 306 15.42 -10.08 0.05
CA LYS A 306 16.82 -9.77 -0.31
C LYS A 306 16.98 -9.63 -1.82
N ARG A 307 16.52 -10.62 -2.59
CA ARG A 307 16.67 -10.61 -4.06
C ARG A 307 15.94 -9.42 -4.68
N GLU A 308 14.69 -9.19 -4.28
CA GLU A 308 13.90 -8.08 -4.84
C GLU A 308 14.51 -6.72 -4.48
N LEU A 309 14.95 -6.52 -3.23
CA LEU A 309 15.61 -5.27 -2.80
C LEU A 309 16.93 -5.02 -3.55
N LEU A 310 17.78 -6.05 -3.68
CA LEU A 310 19.03 -5.92 -4.43
C LEU A 310 18.80 -5.63 -5.91
N ALA A 311 17.75 -6.22 -6.50
CA ALA A 311 17.37 -5.94 -7.89
C ALA A 311 16.96 -4.47 -8.08
N GLU A 312 16.15 -3.91 -7.18
CA GLU A 312 15.76 -2.50 -7.26
C GLU A 312 16.93 -1.54 -7.02
N ILE A 313 17.82 -1.86 -6.08
CA ILE A 313 19.03 -1.06 -5.83
C ILE A 313 19.94 -1.06 -7.07
N ALA A 314 20.13 -2.21 -7.72
CA ALA A 314 20.93 -2.28 -8.94
C ALA A 314 20.34 -1.45 -10.09
N LEU A 315 19.00 -1.37 -10.20
CA LEU A 315 18.33 -0.49 -11.16
C LEU A 315 18.58 0.99 -10.84
N LEU A 316 18.47 1.38 -9.56
CA LEU A 316 18.77 2.74 -9.10
C LEU A 316 20.22 3.15 -9.40
N GLU A 317 21.18 2.24 -9.24
CA GLU A 317 22.58 2.47 -9.57
C GLU A 317 22.79 2.75 -11.06
N LYS A 318 22.14 1.95 -11.92
CA LYS A 318 22.20 2.12 -13.38
C LYS A 318 21.58 3.45 -13.83
N GLU A 319 20.42 3.81 -13.27
CA GLU A 319 19.72 5.06 -13.60
C GLU A 319 20.52 6.29 -13.13
N SER A 320 21.17 6.21 -11.96
CA SER A 320 22.01 7.31 -11.45
C SER A 320 23.27 7.55 -12.29
N GLY A 321 23.90 6.49 -12.80
CA GLY A 321 25.13 6.61 -13.60
C GLY A 321 24.91 7.17 -15.01
N SER A 322 23.68 7.19 -15.50
CA SER A 322 23.36 7.61 -16.86
C SER A 322 23.09 9.12 -17.00
N GLY A 323 22.90 9.85 -15.90
CA GLY A 323 22.58 11.29 -15.89
C GLY A 323 23.74 12.23 -15.59
N ALA A 324 24.96 11.70 -15.43
CA ALA A 324 26.17 12.46 -15.12
C ALA A 324 27.14 12.60 -16.32
N ARG A 325 26.65 12.32 -17.54
CA ARG A 325 27.33 12.56 -18.81
C ARG A 325 26.45 13.45 -19.65
#